data_AF-A0A643BLN1-F1
#
_entry.id   AF-A0A643BLN1-F1
#
_cell.length_a   1.000
_cell.length_b   1.000
_cell.length_c   1.000
_cell.angle_alpha   90.00
_cell.angle_beta   90.00
_cell.angle_gamma   90.00
#
_symmetry.space_group_name_H-M   'P 1'
#
loop_
_entity.id
_entity.type
_entity.pdbx_description
1 polymer ?
#
loop_
_entity_poly.entity_id
_entity_poly.type
_entity_poly.pdbx_seq_one_letter_code
_entity_poly.pdbx_strand_id
1 'polypeptide(L)'
;MSAPFEERSGVVPCRTPWGQWYQILEEVFIEVQVPPGTRAQDIQCSPQSRHVALAVGGHEILKGKLFDSTIADEGTWTVEGRKMVCIVLIKRDAANCWTSILESEYAADPWVQDQMQRKLPERKSWF
;
A
#
# COMPACT_ATOMS: atom_id res chain seq x y z
N MET A 1 -15.28 0.46 23.30
CA MET A 1 -14.25 -0.56 23.06
C MET A 1 -14.11 -0.69 21.56
N SER A 2 -13.16 0.03 20.98
CA SER A 2 -12.92 0.06 19.54
C SER A 2 -12.30 -1.27 19.14
N ALA A 3 -12.93 -2.02 18.25
CA ALA A 3 -12.33 -3.21 17.66
C ALA A 3 -11.62 -2.78 16.38
N PRO A 4 -10.31 -3.03 16.24
CA PRO A 4 -9.73 -3.05 14.90
C PRO A 4 -8.56 -4.04 14.83
N PHE A 5 -8.82 -5.34 14.63
CA PHE A 5 -7.70 -6.21 14.22
C PHE A 5 -8.07 -7.53 13.55
N GLU A 6 -9.30 -8.02 13.66
CA GLU A 6 -9.59 -9.42 13.31
C GLU A 6 -9.73 -9.71 11.79
N GLU A 7 -9.69 -8.69 10.94
CA GLU A 7 -9.89 -8.84 9.48
C GLU A 7 -8.58 -9.02 8.67
N ARG A 8 -7.40 -8.94 9.30
CA ARG A 8 -6.10 -9.11 8.60
C ARG A 8 -5.64 -10.57 8.47
N SER A 9 -6.46 -11.52 8.90
CA SER A 9 -6.18 -12.96 8.96
C SER A 9 -6.09 -13.59 7.55
N GLY A 10 -5.17 -13.14 6.70
CA GLY A 10 -5.03 -13.66 5.33
C GLY A 10 -4.14 -12.88 4.38
N VAL A 11 -3.74 -11.64 4.72
CA VAL A 11 -2.86 -10.83 3.86
C VAL A 11 -1.39 -11.24 4.00
N VAL A 12 -0.64 -11.14 2.90
CA VAL A 12 0.80 -11.46 2.87
C VAL A 12 1.57 -10.14 2.78
N PRO A 13 2.21 -9.67 3.87
CA PRO A 13 2.97 -8.43 3.85
C PRO A 13 4.37 -8.62 3.26
N CYS A 14 4.78 -7.68 2.43
CA CYS A 14 6.16 -7.47 2.00
C CYS A 14 6.77 -6.33 2.83
N ARG A 15 7.88 -6.60 3.51
CA ARG A 15 8.58 -5.60 4.34
C ARG A 15 9.43 -4.66 3.49
N THR A 16 9.52 -3.41 3.93
CA THR A 16 10.39 -2.37 3.36
C THR A 16 11.18 -1.70 4.50
N PRO A 17 12.24 -0.92 4.21
CA PRO A 17 13.01 -0.24 5.26
C PRO A 17 12.19 0.70 6.15
N TRP A 18 11.09 1.23 5.63
CA TRP A 18 10.23 2.20 6.31
C TRP A 18 8.89 1.61 6.79
N GLY A 19 8.62 0.33 6.52
CA GLY A 19 7.38 -0.32 6.92
C GLY A 19 7.09 -1.57 6.12
N GLN A 20 5.91 -1.62 5.50
CA GLN A 20 5.47 -2.76 4.71
C GLN A 20 4.39 -2.37 3.72
N TRP A 21 4.16 -3.25 2.77
CA TRP A 21 3.00 -3.17 1.90
C TRP A 21 2.38 -4.55 1.71
N TYR A 22 1.10 -4.56 1.39
CA TYR A 22 0.37 -5.77 1.01
C TYR A 22 -0.73 -5.40 0.04
N GLN A 23 -1.41 -6.41 -0.47
CA GLN A 23 -2.49 -6.21 -1.42
C GLN A 23 -3.61 -7.21 -1.18
N ILE A 24 -4.79 -6.81 -1.61
CA ILE A 24 -5.93 -7.68 -1.86
C ILE A 24 -6.28 -7.59 -3.36
N LEU A 25 -7.42 -8.16 -3.76
CA LEU A 25 -7.83 -8.19 -5.16
C LEU A 25 -7.85 -6.77 -5.74
N GLU A 26 -8.58 -5.86 -5.10
CA GLU A 26 -8.83 -4.53 -5.67
C GLU A 26 -7.86 -3.46 -5.17
N GLU A 27 -7.13 -3.69 -4.08
CA GLU A 27 -6.40 -2.63 -3.38
C GLU A 27 -4.96 -3.02 -3.06
N VAL A 28 -4.10 -2.00 -3.01
CA VAL A 28 -2.74 -2.06 -2.46
C VAL A 28 -2.66 -1.14 -1.25
N PHE A 29 -2.13 -1.66 -0.17
CA PHE A 29 -1.94 -0.96 1.10
C PHE A 29 -0.45 -0.73 1.32
N ILE A 30 -0.08 0.51 1.63
CA ILE A 30 1.28 0.91 1.94
C ILE A 30 1.30 1.49 3.35
N GLU A 31 1.91 0.77 4.29
CA GLU A 31 2.00 1.16 5.69
C GLU A 31 3.42 1.66 5.99
N VAL A 32 3.54 2.94 6.33
CA VAL A 32 4.82 3.61 6.62
C VAL A 32 4.89 3.96 8.09
N GLN A 33 5.90 3.44 8.79
CA GLN A 33 6.16 3.83 10.17
C GLN A 33 6.77 5.23 10.21
N VAL A 34 6.24 6.09 11.08
CA VAL A 34 6.68 7.48 11.24
C VAL A 34 6.97 7.78 12.70
N PRO A 35 7.79 8.81 13.01
CA PRO A 35 8.06 9.20 14.39
C PRO A 35 6.76 9.40 15.20
N PRO A 36 6.70 8.90 16.44
CA PRO A 36 5.52 9.10 17.29
C PRO A 36 5.20 10.59 17.46
N GLY A 37 3.91 10.93 17.31
CA GLY A 37 3.44 12.31 17.37
C GLY A 37 3.32 12.99 16.01
N THR A 38 3.73 12.34 14.91
CA THR A 38 3.53 12.84 13.54
C THR A 38 2.06 13.21 13.31
N ARG A 39 1.81 14.42 12.81
CA ARG A 39 0.48 14.94 12.50
C ARG A 39 0.28 15.00 10.98
N ALA A 40 -0.98 15.10 10.56
CA ALA A 40 -1.33 15.23 9.13
C ALA A 40 -0.64 16.43 8.46
N GLN A 41 -0.47 17.55 9.17
CA GLN A 41 0.25 18.74 8.66
C GLN A 41 1.74 18.49 8.36
N ASP A 42 2.32 17.44 8.94
CA ASP A 42 3.73 17.10 8.74
C ASP A 42 3.89 16.15 7.53
N ILE A 43 2.79 15.77 6.87
CA ILE A 43 2.76 14.80 5.77
C ILE A 43 2.49 15.50 4.45
N GLN A 44 3.33 15.21 3.47
CA GLN A 44 3.12 15.53 2.07
C GLN A 44 2.95 14.22 1.31
N CYS A 45 1.70 13.84 1.03
CA CYS A 45 1.37 12.60 0.35
C CYS A 45 0.56 12.90 -0.92
N SER A 46 1.08 12.47 -2.08
CA SER A 46 0.47 12.70 -3.39
C SER A 46 0.38 11.39 -4.19
N PRO A 47 -0.57 10.50 -3.87
CA PRO A 47 -0.88 9.35 -4.70
C PRO A 47 -1.60 9.83 -5.97
N GLN A 48 -1.14 9.35 -7.12
CA GLN A 48 -1.68 9.61 -8.46
C GLN A 48 -1.92 8.30 -9.19
N SER A 49 -2.59 8.34 -10.35
CA SER A 49 -2.92 7.13 -11.11
C SER A 49 -1.71 6.23 -11.43
N ARG A 50 -0.52 6.80 -11.64
CA ARG A 50 0.70 6.02 -11.96
C ARG A 50 1.93 6.41 -11.14
N HIS A 51 1.78 7.28 -10.14
CA HIS A 51 2.88 7.73 -9.30
C HIS A 51 2.43 7.83 -7.85
N VAL A 52 3.38 7.72 -6.93
CA VAL A 52 3.16 8.03 -5.52
C VAL A 52 4.36 8.80 -5.01
N ALA A 53 4.10 9.76 -4.13
CA ALA A 53 5.14 10.41 -3.34
C ALA A 53 4.64 10.58 -1.90
N LEU A 54 5.51 10.29 -0.94
CA LEU A 54 5.31 10.50 0.48
C LEU A 54 6.57 11.12 1.06
N ALA A 55 6.40 12.26 1.72
CA ALA A 55 7.39 12.87 2.58
C ALA A 55 6.78 13.19 3.95
N VAL A 56 7.60 13.09 5.00
CA VAL A 56 7.21 13.35 6.39
C VAL A 56 8.22 14.33 7.00
N GLY A 57 7.75 15.47 7.49
CA GLY A 57 8.61 16.54 8.01
C GLY A 57 9.61 17.07 6.97
N GLY A 58 9.27 17.00 5.68
CA GLY A 58 10.17 17.38 4.58
C GLY A 58 11.18 16.31 4.15
N HIS A 59 11.19 15.13 4.79
CA HIS A 59 12.03 14.00 4.39
C HIS A 59 11.26 13.05 3.49
N GLU A 60 11.77 12.83 2.28
CA GLU A 60 11.19 11.88 1.31
C GLU A 60 11.37 10.44 1.79
N ILE A 61 10.27 9.67 1.82
CA ILE A 61 10.26 8.27 2.28
C ILE A 61 10.03 7.31 1.11
N LEU A 62 9.11 7.68 0.21
CA LEU A 62 8.72 6.89 -0.95
C LEU A 62 8.42 7.86 -2.09
N LYS A 63 9.02 7.64 -3.26
CA LYS A 63 8.65 8.38 -4.47
C LYS A 63 8.96 7.61 -5.73
N GLY A 64 8.01 7.55 -6.65
CA GLY A 64 8.29 7.03 -7.98
C GLY A 64 7.04 6.62 -8.74
N LYS A 65 7.29 5.92 -9.84
CA LYS A 65 6.25 5.38 -10.72
C LYS A 65 5.76 4.04 -10.17
N LEU A 66 4.45 3.92 -10.00
CA LEU A 66 3.79 2.72 -9.51
C LEU A 66 3.95 1.56 -10.49
N PHE A 67 4.01 0.34 -9.95
CA PHE A 67 4.08 -0.91 -10.73
C PHE A 67 3.00 -0.97 -11.82
N ASP A 68 1.77 -0.61 -11.46
CA ASP A 68 0.67 -0.46 -12.41
C ASP A 68 -0.23 0.73 -12.06
N SER A 69 -1.21 1.01 -12.92
CA SER A 69 -2.14 2.11 -12.76
C SER A 69 -3.23 1.84 -11.71
N THR A 70 -3.65 2.92 -11.06
CA THR A 70 -4.74 2.96 -10.10
C THR A 70 -5.95 3.72 -10.69
N ILE A 71 -7.15 3.46 -10.15
CA ILE A 71 -8.41 4.04 -10.64
C ILE A 71 -8.50 5.53 -10.27
N ALA A 72 -7.99 5.91 -9.11
CA ALA A 72 -8.09 7.26 -8.61
C ALA A 72 -6.85 8.08 -9.01
N ASP A 73 -7.09 9.30 -9.47
CA ASP A 73 -6.07 10.35 -9.55
C ASP A 73 -5.62 10.83 -8.16
N GLU A 74 -6.33 10.40 -7.11
CA GLU A 74 -6.04 10.67 -5.70
C GLU A 74 -6.32 9.40 -4.86
N GLY A 75 -5.30 8.56 -4.65
CA GLY A 75 -5.38 7.52 -3.63
C GLY A 75 -5.66 8.12 -2.23
N THR A 76 -6.16 7.32 -1.29
CA THR A 76 -6.44 7.83 0.07
C THR A 76 -5.25 7.59 0.97
N TRP A 77 -4.99 8.49 1.91
CA TRP A 77 -4.00 8.25 2.97
C TRP A 77 -4.53 8.71 4.33
N THR A 78 -4.10 8.02 5.39
CA THR A 78 -4.50 8.30 6.78
C THR A 78 -3.30 8.29 7.72
N VAL A 79 -3.41 8.97 8.86
CA VAL A 79 -2.44 8.89 9.96
C VAL A 79 -3.05 8.09 11.10
N GLU A 80 -2.53 6.90 11.32
CA GLU A 80 -3.01 5.97 12.33
C GLU A 80 -2.16 6.06 13.60
N GLY A 81 -2.83 6.32 14.73
CA GLY A 81 -2.19 6.38 16.06
C GLY A 81 -1.04 7.39 16.19
N ARG A 82 -0.94 8.37 15.28
CA ARG A 82 0.19 9.33 15.16
C ARG A 82 1.57 8.68 15.07
N LYS A 83 1.66 7.48 14.49
CA LYS A 83 2.91 6.71 14.34
C LYS A 83 2.99 5.91 13.04
N MET A 84 1.93 5.90 12.25
CA MET A 84 1.88 5.21 10.96
C MET A 84 1.10 6.04 9.95
N VAL A 85 1.58 6.08 8.71
CA VAL A 85 0.84 6.57 7.56
C VAL A 85 0.40 5.36 6.74
N CYS A 86 -0.89 5.25 6.46
CA CYS A 86 -1.43 4.19 5.61
C CYS A 86 -1.93 4.82 4.30
N ILE A 87 -1.36 4.40 3.17
CA ILE A 87 -1.82 4.80 1.83
C ILE A 87 -2.60 3.62 1.24
N VAL A 88 -3.80 3.88 0.73
CA VAL A 88 -4.65 2.91 0.06
C VAL A 88 -4.80 3.31 -1.40
N LEU A 89 -4.40 2.41 -2.29
CA LEU A 89 -4.45 2.56 -3.74
C LEU A 89 -5.43 1.54 -4.33
N ILE A 90 -6.39 2.01 -5.13
CA ILE A 90 -7.35 1.13 -5.82
C ILE A 90 -6.78 0.77 -7.19
N LYS A 91 -6.53 -0.50 -7.45
CA LYS A 91 -5.97 -1.01 -8.70
C LYS A 91 -6.94 -0.79 -9.86
N ARG A 92 -6.42 -0.34 -11.01
CA ARG A 92 -7.22 -0.28 -12.24
C ARG A 92 -7.57 -1.68 -12.75
N ASP A 93 -6.62 -2.61 -12.66
CA ASP A 93 -6.85 -4.03 -12.93
C ASP A 93 -6.82 -4.81 -11.61
N ALA A 94 -8.00 -5.15 -11.09
CA ALA A 94 -8.15 -5.92 -9.87
C ALA A 94 -7.60 -7.35 -9.97
N ALA A 95 -7.41 -7.90 -11.17
CA ALA A 95 -6.79 -9.22 -11.32
C ALA A 95 -5.24 -9.15 -11.27
N ASN A 96 -4.65 -7.96 -11.37
CA ASN A 96 -3.20 -7.81 -11.38
C ASN A 96 -2.63 -7.92 -9.95
N CYS A 97 -1.86 -8.98 -9.72
CA CYS A 97 -1.07 -9.14 -8.50
C CYS A 97 0.22 -8.31 -8.63
N TRP A 98 0.30 -7.23 -7.86
CA TRP A 98 1.46 -6.36 -7.88
C TRP A 98 2.67 -7.11 -7.31
N THR A 99 3.81 -7.06 -8.00
CA THR A 99 5.04 -7.71 -7.52
C THR A 99 5.95 -6.74 -6.77
N SER A 100 5.67 -5.44 -6.86
CA SER A 100 6.40 -4.32 -6.26
C SER A 100 5.45 -3.14 -6.04
N ILE A 101 5.86 -2.17 -5.22
CA ILE A 101 5.16 -0.88 -5.14
C ILE A 101 5.51 -0.01 -6.34
N LEU A 102 6.81 0.12 -6.64
CA LEU A 102 7.34 0.95 -7.71
C LEU A 102 7.95 0.08 -8.81
N GLU A 103 7.93 0.55 -10.06
CA GLU A 103 8.55 -0.17 -11.18
C GLU A 103 10.05 -0.47 -10.94
N SER A 104 10.73 0.36 -10.16
CA SER A 104 12.16 0.23 -9.86
C SER A 104 12.49 -0.27 -8.45
N GLU A 105 11.54 -0.29 -7.51
CA GLU A 105 11.84 -0.48 -6.08
C GLU A 105 10.72 -1.19 -5.30
N TYR A 106 11.09 -1.73 -4.13
CA TYR A 106 10.18 -2.38 -3.18
C TYR A 106 9.48 -3.62 -3.75
N ALA A 107 10.19 -4.37 -4.59
CA ALA A 107 9.75 -5.68 -5.04
C ALA A 107 9.71 -6.68 -3.90
N ALA A 108 8.64 -7.46 -3.85
CA ALA A 108 8.57 -8.67 -3.03
C ALA A 108 9.52 -9.72 -3.61
N ASP A 109 10.12 -10.54 -2.76
CA ASP A 109 10.88 -11.69 -3.24
C ASP A 109 9.94 -12.73 -3.89
N PRO A 110 10.46 -13.64 -4.73
CA PRO A 110 9.63 -14.59 -5.47
C PRO A 110 8.71 -15.46 -4.60
N TRP A 111 9.11 -15.76 -3.36
CA TRP A 111 8.30 -16.57 -2.45
C TRP A 111 7.12 -15.76 -1.91
N VAL A 112 7.35 -14.50 -1.50
CA VAL A 112 6.28 -13.59 -1.10
C VAL A 112 5.32 -13.32 -2.25
N GLN A 113 5.81 -13.17 -3.48
CA GLN A 113 4.97 -13.02 -4.67
C GLN A 113 4.05 -14.23 -4.90
N ASP A 114 4.59 -15.45 -4.85
CA ASP A 114 3.78 -16.68 -4.96
C ASP A 114 2.72 -16.76 -3.85
N GLN A 115 3.08 -16.39 -2.62
CA GLN A 115 2.11 -16.34 -1.52
C GLN A 115 1.02 -15.30 -1.72
N MET A 116 1.36 -14.09 -2.16
CA MET A 116 0.39 -13.04 -2.49
C MET A 116 -0.57 -13.53 -3.57
N GLN A 117 -0.06 -14.10 -4.66
CA GLN A 117 -0.87 -14.62 -5.76
C GLN A 117 -1.84 -15.71 -5.31
N ARG A 118 -1.41 -16.63 -4.43
CA ARG A 118 -2.26 -17.70 -3.89
C ARG A 118 -3.33 -17.21 -2.94
N LYS A 119 -3.12 -16.04 -2.30
CA LYS A 119 -4.05 -15.45 -1.33
C LYS A 119 -5.03 -14.49 -1.97
N LEU A 120 -4.77 -14.01 -3.19
CA LEU A 120 -5.74 -13.25 -3.95
C LEU A 120 -6.93 -14.16 -4.31
N PRO A 121 -8.16 -13.82 -3.88
CA PRO A 121 -9.33 -14.62 -4.20
C PRO A 121 -9.56 -14.62 -5.71
N GLU A 122 -9.94 -15.78 -6.26
CA GLU A 122 -10.39 -15.84 -7.64
C GLU A 122 -11.61 -14.92 -7.80
N ARG A 123 -11.58 -14.08 -8.83
CA ARG A 123 -12.70 -13.22 -9.20
C ARG A 123 -13.84 -14.14 -9.65
N LYS A 124 -14.74 -14.50 -8.73
CA LYS A 124 -15.93 -15.29 -9.06
C LYS A 124 -16.78 -14.47 -10.02
N SER A 125 -16.69 -14.78 -11.30
CA SER A 125 -17.67 -14.34 -12.29
C SER A 125 -19.02 -14.93 -11.90
N TRP A 126 -19.85 -14.14 -11.27
CA TRP A 126 -21.28 -14.44 -11.21
C TRP A 126 -21.81 -14.28 -12.63
N PHE A 127 -22.04 -15.42 -13.30
CA PHE A 127 -22.96 -15.52 -14.43
C PHE A 127 -24.40 -15.40 -13.93
#